data_AF-A0A8C3V5B9-F1
#
_entry.id   AF-A0A8C3V5B9-F1
#
_cell.length_a   1.000
_cell.length_b   1.000
_cell.length_c   1.000
_cell.angle_alpha   90.00
_cell.angle_beta   90.00
_cell.angle_gamma   90.00
#
_symmetry.space_group_name_H-M   'P 1'
#
loop_
_entity.id
_entity.type
_entity.pdbx_description
1 polymer ?
#
loop_
_entity_poly.entity_id
_entity_poly.type
_entity_poly.pdbx_seq_one_letter_code
_entity_poly.pdbx_strand_id
1 'polypeptide(L)'
;NLTSPLSPPKSPTPPPELLEGLLSQRFGPLPRPVTIARLRRGPDGGYEPTGDPTEVLERRQAANAKERERIRNLNSGFSQLRTLVPLVPRDRRPSKADTLRAAAQYIRLLRGVLEFSLRFTINIIIGGGHPKTDPRFPSSPIMLGFGEAHGIFLCFSAWN
;
A
#
# COMPACT_ATOMS: atom_id res chain seq x y z
N ASN A 1 -15.46 36.75 2.36
CA ASN A 1 -15.50 35.98 1.09
C ASN A 1 -14.10 35.78 0.56
N LEU A 2 -13.39 34.75 1.03
CA LEU A 2 -12.07 34.37 0.51
C LEU A 2 -12.27 33.17 -0.42
N THR A 3 -12.45 33.42 -1.71
CA THR A 3 -12.50 32.39 -2.75
C THR A 3 -11.06 31.91 -2.99
N SER A 4 -10.75 30.69 -2.57
CA SER A 4 -9.49 30.02 -2.92
C SER A 4 -9.40 29.80 -4.44
N PRO A 5 -8.24 30.00 -5.07
CA PRO A 5 -8.09 29.80 -6.51
C PRO A 5 -8.21 28.31 -6.85
N LEU A 6 -9.12 28.00 -7.79
CA LEU A 6 -9.33 26.67 -8.35
C LEU A 6 -8.01 26.17 -8.96
N SER A 7 -7.56 24.98 -8.56
CA SER A 7 -6.38 24.35 -9.15
C SER A 7 -6.64 24.05 -10.63
N PRO A 8 -5.67 24.29 -11.54
CA PRO A 8 -5.88 24.05 -12.95
C PRO A 8 -6.16 22.56 -13.21
N PRO A 9 -7.02 22.24 -14.19
CA PRO A 9 -7.27 20.86 -14.57
C PRO A 9 -5.95 20.18 -14.96
N LYS A 10 -5.68 19.01 -14.38
CA LYS A 10 -4.51 18.20 -14.73
C LYS A 10 -4.63 17.87 -16.22
N SER A 11 -3.74 18.43 -17.04
CA SER A 11 -3.67 18.10 -18.46
C SER A 11 -3.40 16.60 -18.61
N PRO A 12 -3.98 15.95 -19.64
CA PRO A 12 -3.63 14.57 -19.96
C PRO A 12 -2.12 14.51 -20.20
N THR A 13 -1.46 13.57 -19.53
CA THR A 13 -0.02 13.37 -19.71
C THR A 13 0.23 13.09 -21.19
N PRO A 14 1.02 13.93 -21.89
CA PRO A 14 1.19 13.76 -23.33
C PRO A 14 1.85 12.40 -23.62
N PRO A 15 1.58 11.80 -24.80
CA PRO A 15 2.18 10.55 -25.22
C PRO A 15 3.73 10.62 -25.12
N PRO A 16 4.41 9.54 -24.67
CA PRO A 16 5.85 9.54 -24.43
C PRO A 16 6.70 9.85 -25.68
N GLU A 17 6.10 9.79 -26.87
CA GLU A 17 6.75 9.97 -28.17
C GLU A 17 7.06 11.43 -28.54
N LEU A 18 6.51 12.42 -27.81
CA LEU A 18 6.73 13.85 -28.15
C LEU A 18 7.92 14.49 -27.42
N LEU A 19 8.44 13.86 -26.37
CA LEU A 19 9.48 14.48 -25.55
C LEU A 19 10.81 14.59 -26.30
N GLU A 20 11.19 13.54 -27.04
CA GLU A 20 12.42 13.52 -27.83
C GLU A 20 12.40 14.60 -28.94
N GLY A 21 11.28 14.70 -29.66
CA GLY A 21 11.08 15.71 -30.70
C GLY A 21 11.11 17.14 -30.16
N LEU A 22 10.43 17.40 -29.03
CA LEU A 22 10.40 18.72 -28.40
C LEU A 22 11.76 19.14 -27.83
N LEU A 23 12.47 18.19 -27.20
CA LEU A 23 13.81 18.45 -26.67
C LEU A 23 14.81 18.67 -27.81
N SER A 24 14.69 17.91 -28.90
CA SER A 24 15.54 18.10 -30.08
C SER A 24 15.26 19.44 -30.78
N GLN A 25 14.00 19.86 -30.87
CA GLN A 25 13.60 21.14 -31.43
C GLN A 25 14.13 22.33 -30.61
N ARG A 26 14.10 22.22 -29.28
CA ARG A 26 14.48 23.32 -28.38
C ARG A 26 15.99 23.39 -28.10
N PHE A 27 16.69 22.26 -28.10
CA PHE A 27 18.08 22.17 -27.64
C PHE A 27 19.05 21.59 -28.69
N GLY A 28 18.57 21.22 -29.89
CA GLY A 28 19.38 20.57 -30.92
C GLY A 28 19.51 19.05 -30.71
N PRO A 29 20.41 18.38 -31.45
CA PRO A 29 20.55 16.92 -31.39
C PRO A 29 20.76 16.44 -29.95
N LEU A 30 19.88 15.55 -29.48
CA LEU A 30 19.98 15.04 -28.12
C LEU A 30 21.24 14.20 -27.94
N PRO A 31 21.87 14.26 -26.75
CA PRO A 31 23.00 13.39 -26.44
C PRO A 31 22.57 11.94 -26.59
N ARG A 32 23.33 11.17 -27.37
CA ARG A 32 23.06 9.74 -27.56
C ARG A 32 23.14 9.05 -26.20
N PRO A 33 22.13 8.25 -25.81
CA PRO A 33 22.22 7.48 -24.58
C PRO A 33 23.39 6.50 -24.70
N VAL A 34 24.46 6.77 -23.96
CA VAL A 34 25.62 5.88 -23.88
C VAL A 34 25.46 5.01 -22.65
N THR A 35 25.59 3.69 -22.82
CA THR A 35 25.64 2.78 -21.68
C THR A 35 26.90 3.05 -20.86
N ILE A 36 26.74 3.29 -19.55
CA ILE A 36 27.88 3.33 -18.63
C ILE A 36 28.44 1.91 -18.52
N ALA A 37 29.48 1.65 -19.32
CA ALA A 37 30.23 0.40 -19.33
C ALA A 37 31.14 0.35 -18.11
N ARG A 38 31.23 -0.84 -17.50
CA ARG A 38 32.21 -1.08 -16.46
C ARG A 38 33.55 -1.32 -17.15
N LEU A 39 34.50 -0.41 -16.99
CA LEU A 39 35.82 -0.53 -17.60
C LEU A 39 36.75 -1.30 -16.65
N ARG A 40 37.59 -2.18 -17.21
CA ARG A 40 38.68 -2.84 -16.48
C ARG A 40 40.02 -2.27 -16.96
N ARG A 41 40.95 -2.07 -16.03
CA ARG A 41 42.32 -1.65 -16.36
C ARG A 41 43.09 -2.85 -16.92
N GLY A 42 43.61 -2.70 -18.13
CA GLY A 42 44.48 -3.68 -18.77
C GLY A 42 45.94 -3.58 -18.29
N PRO A 43 46.77 -4.58 -18.60
CA PRO A 43 48.20 -4.57 -18.28
C PRO A 43 48.94 -3.38 -18.92
N ASP A 44 48.48 -2.90 -20.07
CA ASP A 44 49.06 -1.76 -20.80
C ASP A 44 48.65 -0.39 -20.21
N GLY A 45 47.90 -0.38 -19.10
CA GLY A 45 47.38 0.83 -18.47
C GLY A 45 46.12 1.42 -19.12
N GLY A 46 45.69 0.90 -20.27
CA GLY A 46 44.42 1.25 -20.92
C GLY A 46 43.18 0.73 -20.18
N TYR A 47 42.01 1.27 -20.53
CA TYR A 47 40.71 0.88 -19.98
C TYR A 47 39.85 0.23 -21.05
N GLU A 48 39.50 -1.04 -20.86
CA GLU A 48 38.66 -1.78 -21.80
C GLU A 48 37.29 -2.10 -21.19
N PRO A 49 36.20 -2.06 -21.98
CA PRO A 49 34.89 -2.50 -21.53
C PRO A 49 34.91 -3.95 -21.03
N THR A 50 34.30 -4.18 -19.87
CA THR A 50 34.13 -5.53 -19.32
C THR A 50 32.93 -6.18 -19.99
N GLY A 51 33.18 -6.96 -21.05
CA GLY A 51 32.15 -7.69 -21.80
C GLY A 51 31.46 -6.87 -22.89
N ASP A 52 30.60 -7.53 -23.67
CA ASP A 52 29.79 -6.87 -24.70
C ASP A 52 28.79 -5.90 -24.03
N PRO A 53 28.85 -4.58 -24.35
CA PRO A 53 27.95 -3.60 -23.75
C PRO A 53 26.46 -3.90 -23.99
N THR A 54 26.12 -4.54 -25.11
CA THR A 54 24.74 -4.90 -25.44
C THR A 54 24.20 -5.99 -24.52
N GLU A 55 24.96 -7.07 -24.34
CA GLU A 55 24.62 -8.17 -23.44
C GLU A 55 24.52 -7.70 -21.97
N VAL A 56 25.43 -6.83 -21.54
CA VAL A 56 25.38 -6.22 -20.19
C VAL A 56 24.09 -5.41 -20.00
N LEU A 57 23.67 -4.66 -21.02
CA LEU A 57 22.43 -3.89 -20.98
C LEU A 57 21.21 -4.81 -20.90
N GLU A 58 21.12 -5.85 -21.73
CA GLU A 58 20.02 -6.81 -21.72
C GLU A 58 19.88 -7.50 -20.36
N ARG A 59 20.99 -7.98 -19.79
CA ARG A 59 21.01 -8.59 -18.45
C ARG A 59 20.50 -7.61 -17.38
N ARG A 60 20.91 -6.33 -17.45
CA ARG A 60 20.41 -5.28 -16.54
C ARG A 60 18.92 -5.03 -16.73
N GLN A 61 18.43 -4.98 -17.97
CA GLN A 61 17.01 -4.79 -18.27
C GLN A 61 16.17 -5.96 -17.73
N ALA A 62 16.62 -7.20 -17.94
CA ALA A 62 15.97 -8.41 -17.42
C ALA A 62 15.94 -8.41 -15.88
N ALA A 63 17.05 -8.08 -15.22
CA ALA A 63 17.10 -7.95 -13.76
C ALA A 63 16.15 -6.87 -13.22
N ASN A 64 16.10 -5.71 -13.88
CA ASN A 64 15.18 -4.63 -13.52
C ASN A 64 13.72 -5.01 -13.74
N ALA A 65 13.40 -5.74 -14.82
CA ALA A 65 12.06 -6.25 -15.07
C ALA A 65 11.61 -7.22 -13.96
N LYS A 66 12.49 -8.13 -13.56
CA LYS A 66 12.24 -9.07 -12.45
C LYS A 66 12.01 -8.35 -11.12
N GLU A 67 12.80 -7.32 -10.81
CA GLU A 67 12.61 -6.56 -9.57
C GLU A 67 11.29 -5.78 -9.59
N ARG A 68 10.91 -5.20 -10.73
CA ARG A 68 9.58 -4.57 -10.89
C ARG A 68 8.44 -5.56 -10.63
N GLU A 69 8.55 -6.78 -11.16
CA GLU A 69 7.56 -7.84 -10.90
C GLU A 69 7.50 -8.21 -9.42
N ARG A 70 8.66 -8.39 -8.77
CA ARG A 70 8.75 -8.67 -7.33
C ARG A 70 8.03 -7.60 -6.51
N ILE A 71 8.29 -6.32 -6.81
CA ILE A 71 7.64 -5.19 -6.14
C ILE A 71 6.14 -5.11 -6.45
N ARG A 72 5.72 -5.44 -7.68
CA ARG A 72 4.30 -5.54 -8.05
C ARG A 72 3.57 -6.58 -7.21
N ASN A 73 4.16 -7.77 -7.06
CA ASN A 73 3.60 -8.85 -6.24
C ASN A 73 3.50 -8.44 -4.76
N LEU A 74 4.56 -7.81 -4.22
CA LEU A 74 4.54 -7.25 -2.86
C LEU A 74 3.43 -6.21 -2.67
N ASN A 75 3.29 -5.28 -3.61
CA ASN A 75 2.27 -4.24 -3.54
C ASN A 75 0.85 -4.81 -3.70
N SER A 76 0.68 -5.89 -4.47
CA SER A 76 -0.58 -6.63 -4.58
C SER A 76 -0.99 -7.21 -3.22
N GLY A 77 -0.07 -7.87 -2.50
CA GLY A 77 -0.32 -8.36 -1.15
C GLY A 77 -0.68 -7.25 -0.16
N PHE A 78 -0.01 -6.09 -0.24
CA PHE A 78 -0.38 -4.92 0.56
C PHE A 78 -1.77 -4.37 0.23
N SER A 79 -2.23 -4.47 -1.02
CA SER A 79 -3.59 -4.07 -1.40
C SER A 79 -4.63 -5.02 -0.80
N GLN A 80 -4.39 -6.34 -0.86
CA GLN A 80 -5.25 -7.34 -0.21
C GLN A 80 -5.28 -7.17 1.31
N LEU A 81 -4.15 -6.86 1.94
CA LEU A 81 -4.14 -6.61 3.39
C LEU A 81 -5.04 -5.42 3.75
N ARG A 82 -5.04 -4.34 2.94
CA ARG A 82 -5.89 -3.17 3.18
C ARG A 82 -7.40 -3.45 3.03
N THR A 83 -7.79 -4.47 2.27
CA THR A 83 -9.21 -4.85 2.18
C THR A 83 -9.68 -5.63 3.39
N LEU A 84 -8.77 -6.32 4.10
CA LEU A 84 -9.09 -7.10 5.30
C LEU A 84 -9.05 -6.26 6.59
N VAL A 85 -8.16 -5.27 6.65
CA VAL A 85 -7.98 -4.44 7.84
C VAL A 85 -9.01 -3.30 7.82
N PRO A 86 -9.79 -3.10 8.90
CA PRO A 86 -10.73 -1.98 9.00
C PRO A 86 -9.97 -0.66 9.19
N LEU A 87 -9.72 0.06 8.10
CA LEU A 87 -8.96 1.32 8.05
C LEU A 87 -9.90 2.52 7.87
N VAL A 88 -9.71 3.58 8.67
CA VAL A 88 -10.45 4.86 8.60
C VAL A 88 -9.41 5.97 8.37
N PRO A 89 -9.54 6.87 7.37
CA PRO A 89 -10.66 7.09 6.44
C PRO A 89 -10.52 6.34 5.11
N ARG A 90 -11.66 5.96 4.50
CA ARG A 90 -11.72 5.25 3.21
C ARG A 90 -11.17 6.06 2.03
N ASP A 91 -11.10 7.38 2.17
CA ASP A 91 -10.70 8.29 1.08
C ASP A 91 -9.19 8.45 0.93
N ARG A 92 -8.40 8.07 1.94
CA ARG A 92 -6.93 8.16 1.90
C ARG A 92 -6.32 6.77 1.97
N ARG A 93 -5.50 6.43 0.96
CA ARG A 93 -4.72 5.18 0.97
C ARG A 93 -3.76 5.19 2.17
N PRO A 94 -3.91 4.26 3.13
CA PRO A 94 -3.06 4.21 4.30
C PRO A 94 -1.63 3.81 3.92
N SER A 95 -0.64 4.38 4.61
CA SER A 95 0.77 4.08 4.36
C SER A 95 1.07 2.60 4.64
N LYS A 96 2.18 2.07 4.11
CA LYS A 96 2.60 0.68 4.38
C LYS A 96 2.77 0.44 5.88
N ALA A 97 3.38 1.38 6.60
CA ALA A 97 3.59 1.30 8.04
C ALA A 97 2.26 1.33 8.82
N ASP A 98 1.32 2.21 8.43
CA ASP A 98 0.02 2.30 9.11
C ASP A 98 -0.80 1.04 8.89
N THR A 99 -0.78 0.51 7.67
CA THR A 99 -1.47 -0.74 7.33
C THR A 99 -0.97 -1.90 8.20
N LEU A 100 0.35 -2.03 8.39
CA LEU A 100 0.93 -3.07 9.24
C LEU A 100 0.57 -2.88 10.72
N ARG A 101 0.63 -1.64 11.22
CA ARG A 101 0.25 -1.32 12.61
C ARG A 101 -1.21 -1.67 12.87
N ALA A 102 -2.11 -1.24 11.99
CA ALA A 102 -3.53 -1.53 12.10
C ALA A 102 -3.84 -3.03 11.96
N ALA A 103 -3.16 -3.75 11.08
CA ALA A 103 -3.30 -5.21 10.96
C ALA A 103 -2.95 -5.92 12.27
N ALA A 104 -1.82 -5.56 12.89
CA ALA A 104 -1.39 -6.16 14.15
C ALA A 104 -2.39 -5.86 15.30
N GLN A 105 -2.91 -4.64 15.36
CA GLN A 105 -3.96 -4.26 16.31
C GLN A 105 -5.25 -5.04 16.06
N TYR A 106 -5.64 -5.19 14.80
CA TYR A 106 -6.86 -5.93 14.44
C TYR A 106 -6.78 -7.40 14.83
N ILE A 107 -5.63 -8.06 14.59
CA ILE A 107 -5.40 -9.44 15.05
C ILE A 107 -5.54 -9.53 16.59
N ARG A 108 -4.95 -8.59 17.34
CA ARG A 108 -5.06 -8.57 18.81
C ARG A 108 -6.51 -8.41 19.27
N LEU A 109 -7.26 -7.51 18.63
CA LEU A 109 -8.67 -7.28 18.92
C LEU A 109 -9.50 -8.54 18.68
N LEU A 110 -9.35 -9.18 17.52
CA LEU A 110 -10.07 -10.42 17.19
C LEU A 110 -9.76 -11.54 18.19
N ARG A 111 -8.50 -11.68 18.63
CA ARG A 111 -8.13 -12.64 19.68
C ARG A 111 -8.84 -12.35 21.01
N GLY A 112 -8.89 -11.07 21.42
CA GLY A 112 -9.60 -10.66 22.63
C GLY A 112 -11.10 -10.96 22.58
N VAL A 113 -11.75 -10.73 21.42
CA VAL A 113 -13.18 -11.06 21.22
C VAL A 113 -13.42 -12.56 21.35
N LEU A 114 -12.57 -13.39 20.75
CA LEU A 114 -12.67 -14.85 20.85
C LEU A 114 -12.48 -15.34 22.28
N GLU A 115 -11.47 -14.83 22.99
CA GLU A 115 -11.23 -15.19 24.40
C GLU A 115 -12.37 -14.74 25.32
N PHE A 116 -12.91 -13.53 25.12
CA PHE A 116 -14.06 -13.05 25.86
C PHE A 116 -15.30 -13.92 25.63
N SER A 117 -15.59 -14.24 24.37
CA SER A 117 -16.72 -15.10 24.00
C SER A 117 -16.61 -16.51 24.61
N LEU A 118 -15.41 -17.10 24.59
CA LEU A 118 -15.15 -18.40 25.21
C LEU A 118 -15.31 -18.35 26.73
N ARG A 119 -14.70 -17.34 27.39
CA ARG A 119 -14.81 -17.16 28.84
C ARG A 119 -16.24 -16.92 29.28
N PHE A 120 -16.99 -16.12 28.53
CA PHE A 120 -18.40 -15.86 28.79
C PHE A 120 -19.25 -17.13 28.72
N THR A 121 -19.07 -17.93 27.65
CA THR A 121 -19.79 -19.19 27.46
C THR A 121 -19.47 -20.21 28.55
N ILE A 122 -18.18 -20.36 28.90
CA ILE A 122 -17.75 -21.25 29.98
C ILE A 122 -18.36 -20.83 31.32
N ASN A 123 -18.39 -19.53 31.61
CA ASN A 123 -18.98 -19.00 32.84
C ASN A 123 -20.47 -19.38 32.96
N ILE A 124 -21.23 -19.24 31.87
CA ILE A 124 -22.64 -19.67 31.80
C ILE A 124 -22.79 -21.18 32.06
N ILE A 125 -21.94 -22.02 31.44
CA ILE A 125 -22.05 -23.49 31.55
C ILE A 125 -21.73 -23.98 32.97
N ILE A 126 -20.76 -23.36 33.65
CA ILE A 126 -20.35 -23.77 35.00
C ILE A 126 -21.29 -23.15 36.07
N GLY A 127 -22.36 -22.45 35.65
CA GLY A 127 -23.31 -21.82 36.58
C GLY A 127 -22.73 -20.62 37.32
N GLY A 128 -21.61 -20.06 36.85
CA GLY A 128 -21.14 -18.78 37.32
C GLY A 128 -22.09 -17.70 36.78
N GLY A 129 -22.64 -16.89 37.69
CA GLY A 129 -23.63 -15.88 37.33
C GLY A 129 -23.13 -14.93 36.23
N HIS A 130 -24.07 -14.34 35.49
CA HIS A 130 -23.76 -13.39 34.41
C HIS A 130 -22.76 -12.34 34.92
N PRO A 131 -21.58 -12.16 34.27
CA PRO A 131 -20.70 -11.07 34.64
C PRO A 131 -21.49 -9.77 34.47
N LYS A 132 -21.48 -8.89 35.48
CA LYS A 132 -22.07 -7.55 35.36
C LYS A 132 -21.49 -6.92 34.11
N THR A 133 -22.31 -6.78 33.07
CA THR A 133 -21.92 -6.17 31.81
C THR A 133 -21.55 -4.73 32.11
N ASP A 134 -20.30 -4.36 31.81
CA ASP A 134 -19.87 -2.96 31.83
C ASP A 134 -20.88 -2.17 30.97
N PRO A 135 -21.53 -1.11 31.50
CA PRO A 135 -22.55 -0.36 30.76
C PRO A 135 -22.04 0.27 29.46
N ARG A 136 -20.72 0.25 29.20
CA ARG A 136 -20.10 0.61 27.93
C ARG A 136 -20.31 -0.41 26.81
N PHE A 137 -20.70 -1.65 27.12
CA PHE A 137 -20.97 -2.72 26.15
C PHE A 137 -22.36 -3.32 26.40
N PRO A 138 -23.41 -2.80 25.74
CA PRO A 138 -24.77 -3.29 25.95
C PRO A 138 -24.95 -4.74 25.48
N SER A 139 -25.60 -5.53 26.34
CA SER A 139 -25.80 -7.00 26.25
C SER A 139 -26.88 -7.45 25.27
N SER A 140 -27.50 -6.52 24.54
CA SER A 140 -28.54 -6.86 23.59
C SER A 140 -27.90 -7.03 22.21
N PRO A 141 -28.01 -8.20 21.54
CA PRO A 141 -27.86 -8.20 20.10
C PRO A 141 -28.96 -7.27 19.56
N ILE A 142 -28.55 -6.13 18.99
CA ILE A 142 -29.49 -5.29 18.25
C ILE A 142 -29.97 -6.19 17.10
N MET A 143 -31.17 -6.75 17.25
CA MET A 143 -31.97 -7.26 16.14
C MET A 143 -32.27 -6.05 15.27
N LEU A 144 -31.33 -5.72 14.37
CA LEU A 144 -31.59 -4.81 13.28
C LEU A 144 -32.58 -5.52 12.37
N GLY A 145 -33.84 -5.08 12.45
CA GLY A 145 -34.82 -5.37 11.42
C GLY A 145 -34.20 -5.11 10.06
N PHE A 146 -34.44 -6.03 9.13
CA PHE A 146 -34.19 -5.84 7.71
C PHE A 146 -34.90 -4.55 7.28
N GLY A 147 -34.12 -3.48 7.19
CA GLY A 147 -34.51 -2.16 6.76
C GLY A 147 -33.33 -1.60 5.98
N GLU A 148 -33.62 -1.17 4.77
CA GLU A 148 -32.70 -0.99 3.66
C GLU A 148 -31.55 0.00 3.96
N ALA A 149 -30.41 -0.29 3.33
CA ALA A 149 -29.34 0.63 2.94
C ALA A 149 -28.37 1.15 4.05
N HIS A 150 -27.10 0.77 3.85
CA HIS A 150 -25.87 1.38 4.37
C HIS A 150 -25.38 1.07 5.80
N GLY A 151 -24.43 0.12 5.88
CA GLY A 151 -23.13 0.34 6.54
C GLY A 151 -23.07 0.16 8.07
N ILE A 152 -22.40 -0.91 8.51
CA ILE A 152 -22.00 -1.13 9.90
C ILE A 152 -21.06 0.01 10.35
N PHE A 153 -21.59 0.92 11.18
CA PHE A 153 -20.82 1.95 11.87
C PHE A 153 -20.22 1.34 13.15
N LEU A 154 -18.96 0.92 13.10
CA LEU A 154 -18.18 0.63 14.30
C LEU A 154 -17.62 1.96 14.85
N CYS A 155 -18.04 2.31 16.04
CA CYS A 155 -17.63 3.50 16.78
C CYS A 155 -16.11 3.47 17.02
N PHE A 156 -15.37 4.39 16.37
CA PHE A 156 -13.91 4.54 16.50
C PHE A 156 -13.52 5.68 17.47
N SER A 157 -14.46 6.24 18.23
CA SER A 157 -14.25 7.50 18.97
C SER A 157 -13.89 7.31 20.44
N ALA A 158 -12.95 6.43 20.77
CA ALA A 158 -12.42 6.34 22.14
C ALA A 158 -11.00 5.74 22.23
N TRP A 159 -10.05 6.29 21.46
CA TRP A 159 -8.63 6.20 21.82
C TRP A 159 -7.86 7.34 21.15
N ASN A 160 -7.84 8.49 21.82
CA ASN A 160 -6.82 9.52 21.66
C ASN A 160 -6.11 9.63 23.01
#